data_AF-A0A7M4FAK9-F1
#
_entry.id   AF-A0A7M4FAK9-F1
#
_cell.length_a   1.000
_cell.length_b   1.000
_cell.length_c   1.000
_cell.angle_alpha   90.00
_cell.angle_beta   90.00
_cell.angle_gamma   90.00
#
_symmetry.space_group_name_H-M   'P 1'
#
loop_
_entity.id
_entity.type
_entity.pdbx_description
1 polymer ?
#
loop_
_entity_poly.entity_id
_entity_poly.type
_entity_poly.pdbx_seq_one_letter_code
_entity_poly.pdbx_strand_id
1 'polypeptide(L)'
;TATFSDKGDYYWWLLFPVVVTSVVCPVLSSALGSIFSKWDLPVFTLPFSVTVSLLGCDWTLQPLLPYNIHTACNISLLQSIPIGVGQVYGCDDPCVIFLAVLLISSPLICLHAAIGSTVVGIALTIATLLDSIYFGLRSYNCALACIAIGGMFYALTWQTHLMPLACGTYHVGKGRLGLPRCTWPFCFSALPFLLLMTNNQAIYKLPLCKVTYPEANRVYYLRMKTNEQTTTGD
;
A
#
# COMPACT_ATOMS: atom_id res chain seq x y z
N THR A 1 -8.24 -13.58 -3.93
CA THR A 1 -8.44 -15.02 -4.16
C THR A 1 -9.15 -15.25 -5.47
N ALA A 2 -10.33 -14.64 -5.71
CA ALA A 2 -11.04 -14.75 -6.99
C ALA A 2 -10.22 -14.29 -8.20
N THR A 3 -9.56 -13.13 -8.10
CA THR A 3 -8.69 -12.59 -9.16
C THR A 3 -7.48 -13.46 -9.51
N PHE A 4 -7.14 -14.46 -8.67
CA PHE A 4 -6.04 -15.38 -8.91
C PHE A 4 -6.53 -16.76 -9.38
N SER A 5 -7.84 -16.95 -9.55
CA SER A 5 -8.42 -18.21 -10.00
C SER A 5 -8.42 -18.30 -11.52
N ASP A 6 -7.97 -19.45 -12.05
CA ASP A 6 -8.03 -19.78 -13.47
C ASP A 6 -9.41 -20.33 -13.90
N LYS A 7 -10.35 -20.53 -12.97
CA LYS A 7 -11.65 -21.18 -13.21
C LYS A 7 -12.74 -20.22 -13.71
N GLY A 8 -12.41 -18.95 -13.87
CA GLY A 8 -13.32 -17.91 -14.35
C GLY A 8 -14.39 -17.53 -13.32
N ASP A 9 -15.33 -16.71 -13.78
CA ASP A 9 -16.39 -16.17 -12.94
C ASP A 9 -17.37 -17.27 -12.48
N TYR A 10 -18.00 -17.04 -11.34
CA TYR A 10 -19.04 -17.91 -10.77
C TYR A 10 -18.61 -19.37 -10.46
N TYR A 11 -17.31 -19.62 -10.28
CA TYR A 11 -16.83 -20.91 -9.78
C TYR A 11 -17.17 -21.08 -8.28
N TRP A 12 -18.35 -21.64 -7.99
CA TRP A 12 -18.89 -21.75 -6.62
C TRP A 12 -17.98 -22.46 -5.61
N TRP A 13 -17.18 -23.43 -6.06
CA TRP A 13 -16.21 -24.13 -5.19
C TRP A 13 -15.12 -23.20 -4.65
N LEU A 14 -14.88 -22.05 -5.28
CA LEU A 14 -14.01 -21.00 -4.77
C LEU A 14 -14.48 -20.43 -3.43
N LEU A 15 -15.76 -20.54 -3.09
CA LEU A 15 -16.28 -20.07 -1.81
C LEU A 15 -15.60 -20.76 -0.62
N PHE A 16 -15.26 -22.05 -0.75
CA PHE A 16 -14.60 -22.78 0.33
C PHE A 16 -13.23 -22.18 0.71
N PRO A 17 -12.25 -22.04 -0.20
CA PRO A 17 -10.98 -21.39 0.12
C PRO A 17 -11.15 -19.91 0.51
N VAL A 18 -12.16 -19.20 -0.04
CA VAL A 18 -12.48 -17.83 0.40
C VAL A 18 -12.89 -17.80 1.89
N VAL A 19 -13.75 -18.72 2.33
CA VAL A 19 -14.14 -18.82 3.75
C VAL A 19 -12.95 -19.18 4.62
N VAL A 20 -12.14 -20.17 4.23
CA VAL A 20 -10.94 -20.58 4.98
C VAL A 20 -9.95 -19.40 5.11
N THR A 21 -9.63 -18.72 4.01
CA THR A 21 -8.73 -17.55 4.04
C THR A 21 -9.28 -16.45 4.95
N SER A 22 -10.60 -16.22 4.94
CA SER A 22 -11.25 -15.21 5.77
C SER A 22 -11.19 -15.53 7.26
N VAL A 23 -11.29 -16.80 7.65
CA VAL A 23 -11.21 -17.25 9.05
C VAL A 23 -9.76 -17.22 9.58
N VAL A 24 -8.77 -17.52 8.72
CA VAL A 24 -7.35 -17.51 9.10
C VAL A 24 -6.82 -16.08 9.31
N CYS A 25 -7.31 -15.10 8.53
CA CYS A 25 -6.85 -13.71 8.60
C CYS A 25 -6.92 -13.09 10.02
N PRO A 26 -8.03 -13.18 10.78
CA PRO A 26 -8.10 -12.70 12.16
C PRO A 26 -7.08 -13.35 13.10
N VAL A 27 -6.85 -14.66 12.97
CA VAL A 27 -5.88 -15.40 13.80
C VAL A 27 -4.46 -14.87 13.56
N LEU A 28 -4.08 -14.74 12.28
CA LEU A 28 -2.78 -14.14 11.91
C LEU A 28 -2.68 -12.68 12.33
N SER A 29 -3.75 -11.90 12.18
CA SER A 29 -3.79 -10.50 12.61
C SER A 29 -3.57 -10.37 14.11
N SER A 30 -4.15 -11.26 14.92
CA SER A 30 -3.95 -11.29 16.37
C SER A 30 -2.51 -11.65 16.74
N ALA A 31 -1.96 -12.70 16.13
CA ALA A 31 -0.59 -13.14 16.36
C ALA A 31 0.44 -12.05 15.97
N LEU A 32 0.31 -11.49 14.76
CA LEU A 32 1.16 -10.39 14.30
C LEU A 32 0.98 -9.14 15.16
N GLY A 33 -0.25 -8.82 15.56
CA GLY A 33 -0.55 -7.68 16.43
C GLY A 33 0.14 -7.80 17.80
N SER A 34 0.17 -9.00 18.39
CA SER A 34 0.88 -9.25 19.65
C SER A 34 2.40 -9.07 19.53
N ILE A 35 2.97 -9.30 18.35
CA ILE A 35 4.41 -9.13 18.10
C ILE A 35 4.69 -7.65 17.81
N PHE A 36 3.93 -7.04 16.90
CA PHE A 36 4.15 -5.69 16.38
C PHE A 36 3.80 -4.60 17.39
N SER A 37 2.90 -4.86 18.33
CA SER A 37 2.57 -3.93 19.42
C SER A 37 3.79 -3.56 20.28
N LYS A 38 4.80 -4.44 20.38
CA LYS A 38 6.06 -4.15 21.09
C LYS A 38 6.85 -2.99 20.50
N TRP A 39 6.66 -2.71 19.21
CA TRP A 39 7.28 -1.59 18.48
C TRP A 39 6.27 -0.53 18.03
N ASP A 40 5.04 -0.60 18.53
CA ASP A 40 3.92 0.25 18.12
C ASP A 40 3.79 0.27 16.58
N LEU A 41 3.73 -0.92 15.97
CA LEU A 41 3.59 -1.11 14.52
C LEU A 41 2.22 -1.68 14.12
N PRO A 42 1.64 -1.22 13.00
CA PRO A 42 0.42 -1.78 12.46
C PRO A 42 0.70 -3.09 11.72
N VAL A 43 -0.23 -4.03 11.73
CA VAL A 43 -0.10 -5.31 10.98
C VAL A 43 -0.31 -5.16 9.47
N PHE A 44 -0.82 -4.01 9.03
CA PHE A 44 -1.16 -3.72 7.64
C PHE A 44 -1.98 -4.84 6.98
N THR A 45 -1.61 -5.21 5.75
CA THR A 45 -2.25 -6.26 4.96
C THR A 45 -1.41 -7.55 4.94
N LEU A 46 -0.49 -7.70 5.91
CA LEU A 46 0.31 -8.92 6.06
C LEU A 46 -0.54 -10.18 6.28
N PRO A 47 -1.58 -10.19 7.15
CA PRO A 47 -2.43 -11.37 7.31
C PRO A 47 -3.02 -11.85 5.97
N PHE A 48 -3.51 -10.91 5.15
CA PHE A 48 -4.01 -11.20 3.81
C PHE A 48 -2.93 -11.77 2.90
N SER A 49 -1.77 -11.10 2.79
CA SER A 49 -0.68 -11.53 1.91
C SER A 49 -0.13 -12.91 2.27
N VAL A 50 0.04 -13.20 3.57
CA VAL A 50 0.46 -14.51 4.08
C VAL A 50 -0.59 -15.56 3.74
N THR A 51 -1.86 -15.31 4.05
CA THR A 51 -2.93 -16.28 3.84
C THR A 51 -3.10 -16.63 2.37
N VAL A 52 -3.11 -15.63 1.48
CA VAL A 52 -3.19 -15.84 0.03
C VAL A 52 -1.93 -16.53 -0.51
N SER A 53 -0.76 -16.29 0.06
CA SER A 53 0.47 -16.98 -0.36
C SER A 53 0.45 -18.46 0.06
N LEU A 54 -0.01 -18.78 1.28
CA LEU A 54 -0.06 -20.15 1.81
C LEU A 54 -1.14 -21.00 1.13
N LEU A 55 -2.34 -20.44 0.97
CA LEU A 55 -3.48 -21.13 0.33
C LEU A 55 -3.46 -20.98 -1.20
N GLY A 56 -2.54 -20.15 -1.71
CA GLY A 56 -2.25 -19.89 -3.11
C GLY A 56 -1.28 -20.89 -3.76
N CYS A 57 -0.73 -21.84 -2.99
CA CYS A 57 0.39 -22.66 -3.43
C CYS A 57 0.04 -23.72 -4.51
N ASP A 58 -1.25 -24.06 -4.69
CA ASP A 58 -1.75 -25.02 -5.69
C ASP A 58 -2.40 -24.36 -6.93
N TRP A 59 -2.51 -23.03 -6.94
CA TRP A 59 -3.03 -22.33 -8.11
C TRP A 59 -1.87 -22.27 -9.09
N THR A 60 -1.90 -23.13 -10.11
CA THR A 60 -0.97 -23.09 -11.23
C THR A 60 -0.86 -21.65 -11.68
N LEU A 61 0.23 -21.00 -11.27
CA LEU A 61 0.45 -19.59 -11.53
C LEU A 61 0.34 -19.41 -13.02
N GLN A 62 -0.70 -18.70 -13.46
CA GLN A 62 -0.63 -18.08 -14.76
C GLN A 62 0.67 -17.28 -14.75
N PRO A 63 1.64 -17.55 -15.64
CA PRO A 63 2.60 -16.53 -15.96
C PRO A 63 1.75 -15.31 -16.30
N LEU A 64 2.00 -14.17 -15.65
CA LEU A 64 1.50 -12.90 -16.17
C LEU A 64 1.75 -12.96 -17.67
N LEU A 65 0.67 -13.05 -18.46
CA LEU A 65 0.77 -12.95 -19.91
C LEU A 65 1.65 -11.72 -20.17
N PRO A 66 2.65 -11.81 -21.07
CA PRO A 66 3.50 -10.68 -21.39
C PRO A 66 2.59 -9.55 -21.86
N TYR A 67 2.27 -8.64 -20.95
CA TYR A 67 1.44 -7.49 -21.25
C TYR A 67 2.26 -6.65 -22.21
N ASN A 68 1.74 -6.49 -23.42
CA ASN A 68 2.46 -5.88 -24.52
C ASN A 68 2.77 -4.43 -24.15
N ILE A 69 4.06 -4.16 -23.94
CA ILE A 69 4.66 -2.85 -23.61
C ILE A 69 4.22 -1.73 -24.57
N HIS A 70 3.81 -2.07 -25.80
CA HIS A 70 3.29 -1.10 -26.76
C HIS A 70 1.87 -0.59 -26.46
N THR A 71 0.94 -1.43 -25.99
CA THR A 71 -0.43 -0.99 -25.62
C THR A 71 -0.45 -0.20 -24.32
N ALA A 72 0.52 -0.53 -23.49
CA ALA A 72 0.75 -0.04 -22.16
C ALA A 72 1.20 1.45 -22.15
N CYS A 73 1.97 1.85 -23.17
CA CYS A 73 2.39 3.22 -23.43
C CYS A 73 1.23 4.16 -23.85
N ASN A 74 0.06 3.60 -24.20
CA ASN A 74 -1.10 4.36 -24.67
C ASN A 74 -2.13 4.66 -23.58
N ILE A 75 -1.92 4.18 -22.34
CA ILE A 75 -2.75 4.57 -21.21
C ILE A 75 -2.25 5.93 -20.73
N SER A 76 -3.10 6.95 -20.81
CA SER A 76 -2.75 8.29 -20.33
C SER A 76 -2.33 8.24 -18.85
N LEU A 77 -1.35 9.06 -18.45
CA LEU A 77 -0.92 9.20 -17.05
C LEU A 77 -2.12 9.47 -16.11
N LEU A 78 -3.17 10.12 -16.63
CA LEU A 78 -4.39 10.40 -15.91
C LEU A 78 -5.24 9.15 -15.64
N GLN A 79 -5.30 8.20 -16.59
CA GLN A 79 -6.02 6.94 -16.43
C GLN A 79 -5.29 5.95 -15.51
N SER A 80 -3.97 6.04 -15.38
CA SER A 80 -3.21 5.16 -14.48
C SER A 80 -3.51 5.42 -13.00
N ILE A 81 -4.03 6.60 -12.65
CA ILE A 81 -4.41 6.97 -11.28
C ILE A 81 -5.60 6.12 -10.77
N PRO A 82 -6.80 6.18 -11.39
CA PRO A 82 -7.93 5.37 -10.93
C PRO A 82 -7.68 3.87 -11.07
N ILE A 83 -6.94 3.43 -12.10
CA ILE A 83 -6.57 2.02 -12.26
C ILE A 83 -5.65 1.58 -11.12
N GLY A 84 -4.60 2.34 -10.82
CA GLY A 84 -3.67 1.99 -9.75
C GLY A 84 -4.31 2.01 -8.36
N VAL A 85 -5.27 2.88 -8.09
CA VAL A 85 -6.06 2.83 -6.86
C VAL A 85 -7.04 1.65 -6.86
N GLY A 86 -7.70 1.36 -7.99
CA GLY A 86 -8.61 0.21 -8.13
C GLY A 86 -7.92 -1.15 -7.95
N GLN A 87 -6.66 -1.25 -8.39
CA GLN A 87 -5.83 -2.44 -8.24
C GLN A 87 -5.56 -2.84 -6.78
N VAL A 88 -5.72 -1.92 -5.81
CA VAL A 88 -5.69 -2.27 -4.38
C VAL A 88 -6.72 -3.38 -4.07
N TYR A 89 -7.86 -3.36 -4.77
CA TYR A 89 -8.93 -4.33 -4.66
C TYR A 89 -8.97 -5.33 -5.84
N GLY A 90 -7.97 -5.30 -6.72
CA GLY A 90 -7.90 -6.16 -7.90
C GLY A 90 -8.86 -5.76 -9.03
N CYS A 91 -9.24 -4.48 -9.11
CA CYS A 91 -10.05 -3.94 -10.20
C CYS A 91 -9.14 -3.32 -11.28
N ASP A 92 -9.15 -3.86 -12.50
CA ASP A 92 -8.36 -3.37 -13.64
C ASP A 92 -9.02 -2.19 -14.36
N ASP A 93 -10.33 -2.02 -14.22
CA ASP A 93 -11.06 -0.92 -14.82
C ASP A 93 -10.79 0.41 -14.10
N PRO A 94 -10.77 1.55 -14.82
CA PRO A 94 -10.60 2.88 -14.23
C PRO A 94 -11.81 3.28 -13.37
N CYS A 95 -11.87 2.74 -12.16
CA CYS A 95 -12.97 2.95 -11.24
C CYS A 95 -12.70 4.17 -10.34
N VAL A 96 -13.23 5.33 -10.75
CA VAL A 96 -13.12 6.58 -9.98
C VAL A 96 -13.86 6.54 -8.64
N ILE A 97 -14.72 5.54 -8.42
CA ILE A 97 -15.49 5.39 -7.19
C ILE A 97 -14.56 5.23 -5.98
N PHE A 98 -13.47 4.46 -6.11
CA PHE A 98 -12.52 4.32 -5.01
C PHE A 98 -11.86 5.66 -4.65
N LEU A 99 -11.46 6.46 -5.65
CA LEU A 99 -10.94 7.81 -5.42
C LEU A 99 -11.99 8.74 -4.79
N ALA A 100 -13.24 8.68 -5.24
CA ALA A 100 -14.33 9.46 -4.66
C ALA A 100 -14.57 9.12 -3.18
N VAL A 101 -14.57 7.83 -2.84
CA VAL A 101 -14.71 7.37 -1.44
C VAL A 101 -13.53 7.82 -0.58
N LEU A 102 -12.29 7.73 -1.11
CA LEU A 102 -11.12 8.24 -0.41
C LEU A 102 -11.20 9.76 -0.21
N LEU A 103 -11.63 10.51 -1.22
CA LEU A 103 -11.77 11.97 -1.16
C LEU A 103 -12.80 12.39 -0.11
N ILE A 104 -13.94 11.69 -0.03
CA ILE A 104 -14.97 11.93 0.99
C ILE A 104 -14.42 11.63 2.39
N SER A 105 -13.62 10.58 2.54
CA SER A 105 -13.06 10.17 3.84
C SER A 105 -11.96 11.12 4.31
N SER A 106 -11.03 11.45 3.42
CA SER A 106 -9.93 12.39 3.66
C SER A 106 -9.31 12.82 2.31
N PRO A 107 -9.38 14.11 1.97
CA PRO A 107 -8.69 14.65 0.80
C PRO A 107 -7.19 14.36 0.79
N LEU A 108 -6.53 14.34 1.96
CA LEU A 108 -5.11 14.02 2.06
C LEU A 108 -4.81 12.54 1.75
N ILE A 109 -5.68 11.61 2.16
CA ILE A 109 -5.55 10.19 1.76
C ILE A 109 -5.70 10.08 0.24
N CYS A 110 -6.72 10.71 -0.34
CA CYS A 110 -6.94 10.69 -1.79
C CYS A 110 -5.75 11.28 -2.56
N LEU A 111 -5.18 12.40 -2.07
CA LEU A 111 -4.01 13.03 -2.66
C LEU A 111 -2.81 12.08 -2.68
N HIS A 112 -2.47 11.46 -1.55
CA HIS A 112 -1.34 10.53 -1.48
C HIS A 112 -1.58 9.23 -2.24
N ALA A 113 -2.83 8.76 -2.33
CA ALA A 113 -3.21 7.65 -3.20
C ALA A 113 -2.91 7.99 -4.67
N ALA A 114 -3.30 9.19 -5.12
CA ALA A 114 -3.05 9.65 -6.48
C ALA A 114 -1.55 9.84 -6.76
N ILE A 115 -0.81 10.45 -5.83
CA ILE A 115 0.65 10.61 -5.92
C ILE A 115 1.32 9.24 -6.05
N GLY A 116 1.04 8.30 -5.14
CA GLY A 116 1.66 6.97 -5.22
C GLY A 116 1.28 6.21 -6.49
N SER A 117 0.09 6.44 -7.03
CA SER A 117 -0.32 5.86 -8.30
C SER A 117 0.43 6.44 -9.51
N THR A 118 0.77 7.74 -9.50
CA THR A 118 1.52 8.40 -10.59
C THR A 118 3.03 8.17 -10.53
N VAL A 119 3.62 8.02 -9.34
CA VAL A 119 5.08 7.81 -9.16
C VAL A 119 5.58 6.61 -9.94
N VAL A 120 4.79 5.53 -9.98
CA VAL A 120 5.12 4.36 -10.80
C VAL A 120 4.96 4.64 -12.29
N GLY A 121 4.01 5.48 -12.72
CA GLY A 121 3.88 5.91 -14.11
C GLY A 121 5.09 6.71 -14.60
N ILE A 122 5.65 7.59 -13.76
CA ILE A 122 6.84 8.40 -14.09
C ILE A 122 8.11 7.55 -14.07
N ALA A 123 8.27 6.68 -13.06
CA ALA A 123 9.39 5.73 -13.01
C ALA A 123 9.36 4.75 -14.19
N LEU A 124 8.16 4.38 -14.66
CA LEU A 124 7.95 3.53 -15.81
C LEU A 124 8.34 4.23 -17.12
N THR A 125 8.06 5.52 -17.32
CA THR A 125 8.54 6.28 -18.48
C THR A 125 10.07 6.28 -18.59
N ILE A 126 10.77 6.32 -17.45
CA ILE A 126 12.23 6.22 -17.39
C ILE A 126 12.69 4.77 -17.63
N ALA A 127 11.98 3.78 -17.10
CA ALA A 127 12.31 2.35 -17.23
C ALA A 127 12.00 1.77 -18.62
N THR A 128 11.01 2.30 -19.34
CA THR A 128 10.71 1.97 -20.74
C THR A 128 11.77 2.51 -21.70
N LEU A 129 12.48 3.57 -21.32
CA LEU A 129 13.69 4.02 -22.04
C LEU A 129 14.88 3.06 -21.83
N LEU A 130 14.83 2.23 -20.78
CA LEU A 130 15.90 1.35 -20.31
C LEU A 130 15.59 -0.16 -20.51
N ASP A 131 14.59 -0.51 -21.33
CA ASP A 131 14.19 -1.89 -21.68
C ASP A 131 14.04 -2.86 -20.48
N SER A 132 13.58 -2.34 -19.35
CA SER A 132 13.45 -3.15 -18.15
C SER A 132 12.36 -2.56 -17.28
N ILE A 133 11.13 -3.08 -17.38
CA ILE A 133 10.20 -3.33 -16.25
C ILE A 133 8.74 -3.59 -16.75
N TYR A 134 8.20 -4.75 -16.35
CA TYR A 134 6.79 -5.18 -16.50
C TYR A 134 5.77 -4.25 -15.83
N PHE A 135 4.69 -3.95 -16.57
CA PHE A 135 3.61 -2.99 -16.36
C PHE A 135 2.60 -3.24 -15.21
N GLY A 136 1.88 -2.16 -14.85
CA GLY A 136 0.52 -2.14 -14.24
C GLY A 136 0.37 -2.57 -12.78
N LEU A 137 1.07 -3.63 -12.38
CA LEU A 137 0.89 -4.31 -11.09
C LEU A 137 1.71 -3.72 -9.94
N ARG A 138 2.22 -2.49 -10.09
CA ARG A 138 3.16 -1.87 -9.13
C ARG A 138 2.65 -0.56 -8.50
N SER A 139 1.70 0.14 -9.13
CA SER A 139 1.23 1.46 -8.65
C SER A 139 0.44 1.38 -7.34
N TYR A 140 -0.36 0.33 -7.14
CA TYR A 140 -1.19 0.21 -5.94
C TYR A 140 -0.38 0.02 -4.64
N ASN A 141 0.72 -0.73 -4.69
CA ASN A 141 1.62 -0.88 -3.53
C ASN A 141 2.27 0.47 -3.16
N CYS A 142 2.64 1.27 -4.16
CA CYS A 142 3.13 2.62 -3.95
C CYS A 142 2.02 3.56 -3.43
N ALA A 143 0.79 3.45 -3.94
CA ALA A 143 -0.36 4.20 -3.43
C ALA A 143 -0.61 3.89 -1.95
N LEU A 144 -0.63 2.62 -1.55
CA LEU A 144 -0.75 2.20 -0.15
C LEU A 144 0.39 2.74 0.72
N ALA A 145 1.63 2.67 0.24
CA ALA A 145 2.80 3.20 0.95
C ALA A 145 2.72 4.73 1.11
N CYS A 146 2.33 5.43 0.05
CA CYS A 146 2.10 6.88 0.07
C CYS A 146 1.03 7.27 1.06
N ILE A 147 -0.10 6.57 1.11
CA ILE A 147 -1.14 6.80 2.10
C ILE A 147 -0.61 6.57 3.51
N ALA A 148 0.06 5.45 3.76
CA ALA A 148 0.54 5.07 5.09
C ALA A 148 1.54 6.09 5.67
N ILE A 149 2.53 6.51 4.87
CA ILE A 149 3.59 7.42 5.32
C ILE A 149 3.13 8.89 5.21
N GLY A 150 2.28 9.21 4.25
CA GLY A 150 1.80 10.56 3.93
C GLY A 150 0.71 11.10 4.86
N GLY A 151 0.88 10.95 6.17
CA GLY A 151 -0.03 11.53 7.17
C GLY A 151 -0.82 10.53 8.00
N MET A 152 -0.91 9.25 7.60
CA MET A 152 -1.63 8.24 8.37
C MET A 152 -0.84 7.81 9.62
N PHE A 153 0.40 7.34 9.46
CA PHE A 153 1.23 6.86 10.57
C PHE A 153 2.38 7.81 10.94
N TYR A 154 2.66 8.79 10.08
CA TYR A 154 3.54 9.93 10.36
C TYR A 154 2.73 11.22 10.37
N ALA A 155 3.13 12.20 11.16
CA ALA A 155 2.53 13.52 11.10
C ALA A 155 2.88 14.16 9.76
N LEU A 156 1.89 14.78 9.11
CA LEU A 156 2.10 15.37 7.80
C LEU A 156 2.90 16.69 7.92
N THR A 157 4.15 16.61 7.49
CA THR A 157 5.11 17.71 7.31
C THR A 157 5.66 17.66 5.89
N TRP A 158 6.41 18.69 5.48
CA TRP A 158 7.02 18.68 4.15
C TRP A 158 8.02 17.54 3.97
N GLN A 159 8.73 17.17 5.05
CA GLN A 159 9.71 16.07 5.07
C GLN A 159 9.02 14.72 4.92
N THR A 160 7.93 14.47 5.67
CA THR A 160 7.20 13.20 5.60
C THR A 160 6.35 13.10 4.33
N HIS A 161 6.00 14.22 3.68
CA HIS A 161 5.37 14.22 2.36
C HIS A 161 6.28 13.68 1.24
N LEU A 162 7.61 13.91 1.33
CA LEU A 162 8.59 13.44 0.34
C LEU A 162 9.04 11.99 0.57
N MET A 163 9.05 11.54 1.82
CA MET A 163 9.50 10.20 2.22
C MET A 163 8.80 9.02 1.51
N PRO A 164 7.47 9.05 1.27
CA PRO A 164 6.79 7.96 0.58
C PRO A 164 7.21 7.77 -0.88
N LEU A 165 7.77 8.78 -1.54
CA LEU A 165 8.31 8.66 -2.90
C LEU A 165 9.48 7.66 -2.97
N ALA A 166 10.26 7.55 -1.88
CA ALA A 166 11.34 6.58 -1.76
C ALA A 166 10.85 5.16 -1.45
N CYS A 167 9.65 5.03 -0.89
CA CYS A 167 9.04 3.75 -0.48
C CYS A 167 8.49 2.95 -1.67
N GLY A 168 8.15 3.63 -2.77
CA GLY A 168 7.54 3.05 -3.98
C GLY A 168 8.46 2.21 -4.87
N THR A 169 9.78 2.19 -4.60
CA THR A 169 10.78 1.58 -5.50
C THR A 169 11.25 0.19 -5.07
N TYR A 170 10.77 -0.34 -3.94
CA TYR A 170 11.22 -1.65 -3.45
C TYR A 170 10.64 -2.80 -4.27
N HIS A 171 11.48 -3.39 -5.12
CA HIS A 171 11.16 -4.60 -5.85
C HIS A 171 11.37 -5.83 -4.96
N VAL A 172 10.29 -6.44 -4.50
CA VAL A 172 10.32 -7.89 -4.23
C VAL A 172 10.46 -8.53 -5.61
N GLY A 173 11.67 -9.00 -5.94
CA GLY A 173 11.93 -9.74 -7.18
C GLY A 173 10.93 -10.89 -7.34
N LYS A 174 10.80 -11.47 -8.54
CA LYS A 174 10.08 -12.73 -8.69
C LYS A 174 10.61 -13.69 -7.62
N GLY A 175 9.83 -13.91 -6.56
CA GLY A 175 10.22 -14.85 -5.53
C GLY A 175 10.49 -16.16 -6.24
N ARG A 176 11.60 -16.82 -5.93
CA ARG A 176 11.94 -18.14 -6.49
C ARG A 176 10.84 -19.20 -6.23
N LEU A 177 9.83 -18.83 -5.43
CA LEU A 177 8.64 -19.58 -5.01
C LEU A 177 7.37 -19.28 -5.83
N GLY A 178 7.41 -18.38 -6.81
CA GLY A 178 6.24 -18.11 -7.68
C GLY A 178 5.05 -17.39 -7.01
N LEU A 179 5.07 -17.06 -5.73
CA LEU A 179 3.90 -16.54 -4.99
C LEU A 179 3.27 -15.25 -5.60
N PRO A 180 1.95 -15.05 -5.45
CA PRO A 180 1.28 -13.83 -5.87
C PRO A 180 1.88 -12.62 -5.12
N ARG A 181 2.24 -11.58 -5.88
CA ARG A 181 2.97 -10.42 -5.35
C ARG A 181 2.17 -9.56 -4.36
N CYS A 182 0.83 -9.68 -4.34
CA CYS A 182 -0.12 -9.05 -3.40
C CYS A 182 0.39 -7.69 -2.84
N THR A 183 0.20 -7.44 -1.55
CA THR A 183 0.64 -6.22 -0.88
C THR A 183 1.93 -6.43 -0.08
N TRP A 184 2.70 -7.48 -0.42
CA TRP A 184 4.02 -7.74 0.17
C TRP A 184 4.98 -6.56 -0.01
N PRO A 185 5.13 -5.96 -1.22
CA PRO A 185 6.00 -4.81 -1.41
C PRO A 185 5.61 -3.64 -0.51
N PHE A 186 4.31 -3.31 -0.41
CA PHE A 186 3.82 -2.27 0.50
C PHE A 186 4.18 -2.54 1.96
N CYS A 187 3.94 -3.76 2.47
CA CYS A 187 4.20 -4.05 3.87
C CYS A 187 5.70 -4.00 4.18
N PHE A 188 6.54 -4.57 3.32
CA PHE A 188 7.99 -4.57 3.49
C PHE A 188 8.64 -3.22 3.20
N SER A 189 7.98 -2.31 2.49
CA SER A 189 8.46 -0.96 2.31
C SER A 189 8.02 -0.06 3.47
N ALA A 190 6.75 -0.09 3.88
CA ALA A 190 6.21 0.79 4.91
C ALA A 190 6.66 0.45 6.34
N LEU A 191 6.80 -0.85 6.70
CA LEU A 191 7.17 -1.24 8.06
C LEU A 191 8.58 -0.77 8.47
N PRO A 192 9.63 -0.91 7.63
CA PRO A 192 10.94 -0.35 7.94
C PRO A 192 10.92 1.17 8.14
N PHE A 193 10.14 1.90 7.33
CA PHE A 193 9.98 3.35 7.54
C PHE A 193 9.39 3.63 8.92
N LEU A 194 8.39 2.87 9.38
CA LEU A 194 7.82 3.03 10.73
C LEU A 194 8.72 2.57 11.89
N LEU A 195 9.81 1.87 11.58
CA LEU A 195 10.88 1.53 12.52
C LEU A 195 12.02 2.54 12.49
N LEU A 196 12.02 3.47 11.53
CA LEU A 196 13.07 4.47 11.38
C LEU A 196 13.07 5.41 12.59
N MET A 197 14.16 5.36 13.35
CA MET A 197 14.44 6.32 14.42
C MET A 197 15.20 7.49 13.83
N THR A 198 14.73 8.71 14.07
CA THR A 198 15.37 9.93 13.56
C THR A 198 15.32 11.03 14.63
N ASN A 199 16.38 11.85 14.67
CA ASN A 199 16.46 13.02 15.54
C ASN A 199 15.78 14.26 14.93
N ASN A 200 15.28 14.14 13.69
CA ASN A 200 14.60 15.25 13.02
C ASN A 200 13.17 15.39 13.56
N GLN A 201 12.91 16.45 14.32
CA GLN A 201 11.59 16.72 14.90
C GLN A 201 10.47 16.96 13.88
N ALA A 202 10.80 17.19 12.61
CA ALA A 202 9.82 17.27 11.54
C ALA A 202 9.33 15.89 11.06
N ILE A 203 10.01 14.79 11.43
CA ILE A 203 9.60 13.42 11.13
C ILE A 203 9.12 12.79 12.43
N TYR A 204 7.80 12.84 12.64
CA TYR A 204 7.17 12.37 13.86
C TYR A 204 6.24 11.19 13.58
N LYS A 205 6.58 10.01 14.11
CA LYS A 205 5.70 8.83 14.08
C LYS A 205 4.58 9.01 15.10
N LEU A 206 3.33 8.82 14.67
CA LEU A 206 2.20 8.86 15.59
C LEU A 206 2.13 7.59 16.44
N PRO A 207 1.79 7.70 17.73
CA PRO A 207 1.39 6.55 18.52
C PRO A 207 0.15 5.89 17.89
N LEU A 208 0.16 4.56 17.71
CA LEU A 208 -0.93 3.87 17.00
C LEU A 208 -2.30 4.12 17.62
N CYS A 209 -2.38 4.24 18.95
CA CYS A 209 -3.62 4.51 19.65
C CYS A 209 -4.23 5.90 19.38
N LYS A 210 -3.50 6.79 18.69
CA LYS A 210 -3.93 8.13 18.29
C LYS A 210 -4.13 8.27 16.78
N VAL A 211 -3.75 7.27 15.99
CA VAL A 211 -3.89 7.29 14.52
C VAL A 211 -5.36 7.25 14.15
N THR A 212 -5.79 8.22 13.34
CA THR A 212 -7.13 8.29 12.75
C THR A 212 -7.03 8.54 11.25
N TYR A 213 -7.10 9.80 10.81
CA TYR A 213 -6.92 10.24 9.43
C TYR A 213 -5.97 11.46 9.39
N PRO A 214 -5.32 11.76 8.25
CA PRO A 214 -4.17 12.65 8.19
C PRO A 214 -4.42 14.06 8.73
N GLU A 215 -5.60 14.61 8.50
CA GLU A 215 -5.99 15.95 8.96
C GLU A 215 -6.06 16.00 10.50
N ALA A 216 -6.74 15.03 11.13
CA ALA A 216 -6.83 14.93 12.59
C ALA A 216 -5.47 14.58 13.22
N ASN A 217 -4.71 13.70 12.59
CA ASN A 217 -3.35 13.33 13.00
C ASN A 217 -2.42 14.55 13.02
N ARG A 218 -2.52 15.42 12.01
CA ARG A 218 -1.75 16.67 11.93
C ARG A 218 -2.15 17.64 13.04
N VAL A 219 -3.44 17.77 13.35
CA VAL A 219 -3.90 18.60 14.48
C VAL A 219 -3.35 18.08 15.81
N TYR A 220 -3.37 16.76 16.03
CA TYR A 220 -2.78 16.13 17.21
C TYR A 220 -1.29 16.46 17.37
N TYR A 221 -0.51 16.30 16.29
CA TYR A 221 0.92 16.63 16.28
C TYR A 221 1.19 18.10 16.61
N LEU A 222 0.45 19.03 16.00
CA LEU A 222 0.65 20.45 16.24
C LEU A 222 0.34 20.84 17.69
N ARG A 223 -0.73 20.29 18.28
CA ARG A 223 -1.07 20.51 19.70
C ARG A 223 0.01 19.99 20.64
N MET A 224 0.53 18.80 20.38
CA MET A 224 1.64 18.24 21.16
C MET A 224 2.86 19.17 21.11
N LYS A 225 3.24 19.63 19.91
CA LYS A 225 4.40 20.51 19.73
C LYS A 225 4.25 21.85 20.45
N THR A 226 3.06 22.44 20.45
CA THR A 226 2.79 23.69 21.20
C THR A 226 2.90 23.47 22.72
N ASN A 227 2.43 22.33 23.23
CA ASN A 227 2.53 22.00 24.65
C ASN A 227 3.99 21.78 25.07
N GLU A 228 4.81 21.13 24.25
CA GLU A 228 6.24 20.97 24.54
C GLU A 228 6.96 22.33 24.63
N GLN A 229 6.69 23.24 23.70
CA GLN A 229 7.30 24.58 23.68
C GLN A 229 6.93 25.42 24.90
N THR A 230 5.68 25.32 25.37
CA THR A 230 5.24 26.04 26.58
C THR A 230 5.89 25.47 27.83
N THR A 231 6.07 24.15 27.93
CA THR A 231 6.76 23.53 29.09
C THR A 231 8.27 23.78 29.15
N THR A 232 8.93 24.13 28.04
CA THR A 232 10.38 24.44 28.01
C THR A 232 10.69 25.93 28.15
N GLY A 233 9.68 26.79 28.17
CA GLY A 233 9.80 28.25 28.26
C GLY A 233 9.70 28.83 29.66
N ASP A 234 9.47 27.97 30.67
CA ASP A 234 9.47 28.27 32.12
C ASP A 234 10.77 27.76 32.77
#